data_AF-U2Q7D9-F1
#
_entry.id   AF-U2Q7D9-F1
#
_cell.length_a   1.000
_cell.length_b   1.000
_cell.length_c   1.000
_cell.angle_alpha   90.00
_cell.angle_beta   90.00
_cell.angle_gamma   90.00
#
_symmetry.space_group_name_H-M   'P 1'
#
loop_
_entity.id
_entity.type
_entity.pdbx_description
1 polymer ?
#
loop_
_entity_poly.entity_id
_entity_poly.type
_entity_poly.pdbx_seq_one_letter_code
_entity_poly.pdbx_strand_id
1 'polypeptide(L)'
;MLKINKTSEPNFLKEFKKKEKPKNWKDFDFEIKKELKNYMLENEQKIGNNSYCPYCERKIIASKNSQIEHIKPKDRFSRIIFGL
;
A
#
# COMPACT_ATOMS: atom_id res chain seq x y z
N MET A 1 1.41 14.27 10.33
CA MET A 1 1.49 12.80 10.15
C MET A 1 0.08 12.24 10.30
N LEU A 2 -0.49 11.70 9.22
CA LEU A 2 -1.81 11.06 9.27
C LEU A 2 -1.84 10.01 10.38
N LYS A 3 -2.86 10.08 11.24
CA LYS A 3 -3.05 9.09 12.31
C LYS A 3 -3.57 7.79 11.70
N ILE A 4 -2.65 6.86 11.48
CA ILE A 4 -2.98 5.50 11.02
C ILE A 4 -3.27 4.62 12.23
N ASN A 5 -4.48 4.09 12.29
CA ASN A 5 -4.83 3.07 13.27
C ASN A 5 -4.49 1.71 12.66
N LYS A 6 -3.34 1.14 13.03
CA LYS A 6 -2.95 -0.19 12.58
C LYS A 6 -3.89 -1.22 13.20
N THR A 7 -4.38 -2.13 12.37
CA THR A 7 -5.19 -3.25 12.85
C THR A 7 -4.30 -4.46 13.12
N SER A 8 -4.86 -5.49 13.75
CA SER A 8 -4.19 -6.77 13.84
C SER A 8 -3.95 -7.36 12.46
N GLU A 9 -2.90 -8.16 12.31
CA GLU A 9 -2.61 -8.87 11.06
C GLU A 9 -3.85 -9.65 10.54
N PRO A 10 -4.23 -9.46 9.26
CA PRO A 10 -5.43 -10.06 8.70
C PRO A 10 -5.31 -11.59 8.55
N ASN A 11 -6.44 -12.28 8.66
CA ASN A 11 -6.47 -13.74 8.70
C ASN A 11 -5.96 -14.39 7.41
N PHE A 12 -6.26 -13.85 6.23
CA PHE A 12 -5.75 -14.39 4.96
C PHE A 12 -4.21 -14.44 4.94
N LEU A 13 -3.55 -13.42 5.51
CA LEU A 13 -2.09 -13.34 5.57
C LEU A 13 -1.53 -14.36 6.58
N LYS A 14 -2.20 -14.54 7.73
CA LYS A 14 -1.83 -15.56 8.72
C LYS A 14 -1.89 -16.96 8.12
N GLU A 15 -2.98 -17.28 7.42
CA GLU A 15 -3.16 -18.58 6.79
C GLU A 15 -2.15 -18.83 5.67
N PHE A 16 -1.87 -17.82 4.83
CA PHE A 16 -0.79 -17.88 3.84
C PHE A 16 0.57 -18.18 4.48
N LYS A 17 0.93 -17.44 5.53
CA LYS A 17 2.21 -17.63 6.23
C LYS A 17 2.34 -19.03 6.85
N LYS A 18 1.26 -19.58 7.42
CA LYS A 18 1.25 -20.93 7.99
C LYS A 18 1.47 -22.01 6.91
N LYS A 19 0.81 -21.85 5.76
CA LYS A 19 0.83 -22.82 4.66
C LYS A 19 2.14 -22.78 3.88
N GLU A 20 2.51 -21.60 3.37
CA GLU A 20 3.63 -21.44 2.42
C GLU A 20 4.97 -21.21 3.14
N LYS A 21 4.95 -20.82 4.42
CA LYS A 21 6.14 -20.57 5.25
C LYS A 21 7.20 -19.69 4.55
N PRO A 22 6.80 -18.53 3.99
CA PRO A 22 7.72 -17.64 3.28
C PRO A 22 8.80 -17.13 4.24
N LYS A 23 10.05 -17.06 3.77
CA LYS A 23 11.18 -16.55 4.59
C LYS A 23 11.43 -15.07 4.35
N ASN A 24 11.15 -14.60 3.14
CA ASN A 24 11.44 -13.25 2.68
C ASN A 24 10.26 -12.64 1.94
N TRP A 25 10.23 -11.32 1.81
CA TRP A 25 9.19 -10.61 1.05
C TRP A 25 9.08 -11.06 -0.42
N LYS A 26 10.21 -11.46 -1.03
CA LYS A 26 10.22 -11.97 -2.41
C LYS A 26 9.45 -13.29 -2.57
N ASP A 27 9.31 -14.06 -1.49
CA ASP A 27 8.63 -15.35 -1.48
C ASP A 27 7.09 -15.21 -1.38
N PHE A 28 6.58 -14.00 -1.17
CA PHE A 28 5.15 -13.74 -1.16
C PHE A 28 4.60 -13.64 -2.58
N ASP A 29 3.51 -14.35 -2.84
CA ASP A 29 2.82 -14.31 -4.12
C ASP A 29 2.25 -12.93 -4.43
N PHE A 30 2.14 -12.64 -5.73
CA PHE A 30 1.60 -11.38 -6.21
C PHE A 30 0.16 -11.14 -5.73
N GLU A 31 -0.66 -12.19 -5.68
CA GLU A 31 -2.05 -12.09 -5.24
C GLU A 31 -2.15 -11.70 -3.77
N ILE A 32 -1.37 -12.35 -2.89
CA ILE A 32 -1.33 -12.03 -1.46
C ILE A 32 -0.82 -10.60 -1.22
N LYS A 33 0.18 -10.16 -1.99
CA LYS A 33 0.68 -8.77 -1.94
C LYS A 33 -0.42 -7.78 -2.33
N LYS A 34 -1.19 -8.09 -3.37
CA LYS A 34 -2.29 -7.24 -3.84
C LYS A 34 -3.44 -7.20 -2.82
N GLU A 35 -3.79 -8.33 -2.23
CA GLU A 35 -4.83 -8.42 -1.22
C GLU A 35 -4.43 -7.65 0.05
N LEU A 36 -3.19 -7.82 0.52
CA LEU A 36 -2.65 -7.06 1.65
C LEU A 36 -2.65 -5.55 1.39
N LYS A 37 -2.31 -5.13 0.18
CA LYS A 37 -2.38 -3.72 -0.22
C LYS A 37 -3.82 -3.19 -0.12
N ASN A 38 -4.80 -3.91 -0.64
CA ASN A 38 -6.20 -3.50 -0.58
C ASN A 38 -6.70 -3.43 0.87
N TYR A 39 -6.36 -4.44 1.69
CA TYR A 39 -6.70 -4.46 3.10
C TYR A 39 -6.20 -3.20 3.83
N MET A 40 -4.92 -2.84 3.65
CA MET A 40 -4.35 -1.62 4.26
C MET A 40 -5.04 -0.34 3.76
N LEU A 41 -5.38 -0.27 2.46
CA LEU A 41 -6.05 0.90 1.88
C LEU A 41 -7.44 1.13 2.45
N GLU A 42 -8.17 0.05 2.74
CA GLU A 42 -9.56 0.10 3.22
C GLU A 42 -9.66 0.27 4.74
N ASN A 43 -8.78 -0.37 5.49
CA ASN A 43 -8.91 -0.49 6.95
C ASN A 43 -8.01 0.50 7.70
N GLU A 44 -6.85 0.86 7.15
CA GLU A 44 -5.85 1.65 7.87
C GLU A 44 -5.64 3.05 7.28
N GLN A 45 -5.75 3.18 5.95
CA GLN A 45 -5.38 4.39 5.20
C GLN A 45 -6.58 5.17 4.65
N LYS A 46 -7.81 4.68 4.87
CA LYS A 46 -9.05 5.31 4.40
C LYS A 46 -9.49 6.41 5.35
N ILE A 47 -9.68 7.61 4.80
CA ILE A 47 -10.21 8.78 5.50
C ILE A 47 -11.39 9.31 4.68
N GLY A 48 -12.60 9.11 5.20
CA GLY A 48 -13.83 9.32 4.45
C GLY A 48 -13.88 8.42 3.21
N ASN A 49 -14.01 9.02 2.03
CA ASN A 49 -14.10 8.30 0.76
C ASN A 49 -12.76 8.18 0.02
N ASN A 50 -11.66 8.60 0.63
CA ASN A 50 -10.34 8.65 -0.01
C ASN A 50 -9.31 7.87 0.80
N SER A 51 -8.34 7.25 0.13
CA SER A 51 -7.16 6.68 0.80
C SER A 51 -5.97 7.62 0.66
N TYR A 52 -5.12 7.67 1.68
CA TYR A 52 -3.97 8.55 1.72
C TYR A 52 -2.70 7.78 2.10
N CYS A 53 -1.57 8.21 1.56
CA CYS A 53 -0.29 7.66 1.95
C CYS A 53 0.06 8.09 3.38
N PRO A 54 0.44 7.16 4.26
CA PRO A 54 0.83 7.50 5.62
C PRO A 54 2.16 8.27 5.72
N TYR A 55 3.00 8.19 4.68
CA TYR A 55 4.32 8.83 4.66
C TYR A 55 4.28 10.25 4.10
N CYS A 56 3.65 10.43 2.93
CA CYS A 56 3.63 11.71 2.22
C CYS A 56 2.30 12.46 2.32
N GLU A 57 1.29 11.85 2.96
CA GLU A 57 -0.05 12.41 3.18
C GLU A 57 -0.82 12.77 1.89
N ARG A 58 -0.36 12.25 0.75
CA ARG A 58 -1.02 12.44 -0.55
C ARG A 58 -2.12 11.42 -0.78
N LYS A 59 -3.17 11.84 -1.47
CA LYS A 59 -4.26 10.97 -1.90
C LYS A 59 -3.71 9.87 -2.82
N ILE A 60 -4.09 8.63 -2.53
CA ILE A 60 -3.79 7.46 -3.35
C ILE A 60 -4.92 7.29 -4.35
N ILE A 61 -4.57 7.27 -5.63
CA ILE A 61 -5.40 6.87 -6.75
C ILE A 61 -5.09 5.39 -7.02
N ALA A 62 -5.98 4.49 -6.58
CA ALA A 62 -5.78 3.05 -6.65
C ALA A 62 -5.55 2.54 -8.09
N SER A 63 -6.24 3.12 -9.06
CA SER A 63 -6.15 2.76 -10.49
C SER A 63 -4.81 3.11 -11.15
N LYS A 64 -3.98 3.99 -10.54
CA LYS A 64 -2.74 4.49 -11.15
C LYS A 64 -1.46 3.95 -10.51
N ASN A 65 -1.54 2.97 -9.59
CA ASN A 65 -0.39 2.58 -8.76
C ASN A 65 0.33 3.77 -8.07
N SER A 66 -0.41 4.86 -7.87
CA SER A 66 0.10 6.15 -7.39
C SER A 66 0.85 6.06 -6.05
N GLN A 67 0.58 5.00 -5.28
CA GLN A 67 1.22 4.70 -4.01
C GLN A 67 2.75 4.52 -4.12
N ILE A 68 3.24 4.03 -5.27
CA ILE A 68 4.67 3.86 -5.54
C ILE A 68 5.24 5.14 -6.17
N GLU A 69 4.48 5.76 -7.07
CA GLU A 69 4.90 6.96 -7.80
C GLU A 69 5.18 8.14 -6.87
N HIS A 70 4.39 8.33 -5.82
CA HIS A 70 4.61 9.43 -4.89
C HIS A 70 5.76 9.20 -3.89
N ILE A 71 6.30 7.97 -3.79
CA ILE A 71 7.49 7.65 -2.97
C ILE A 71 8.77 7.93 -3.77
N LYS A 72 8.69 8.03 -5.11
CA LYS A 72 9.86 8.37 -5.92
C LYS A 72 10.38 9.77 -5.52
N PRO A 73 11.68 9.93 -5.27
CA PRO A 73 12.27 11.22 -4.91
C PRO A 73 12.01 12.24 -6.02
N LYS A 74 11.39 13.37 -5.65
CA LYS A 74 11.07 14.45 -6.61
C LYS A 74 12.33 15.06 -7.22
N ASP A 75 13.43 15.05 -6.50
CA ASP A 75 14.76 15.53 -6.91
C ASP A 75 15.34 14.71 -8.08
N ARG A 76 15.10 13.40 -8.12
CA ARG A 76 15.56 12.53 -9.23
C ARG A 76 14.54 12.34 -10.34
N PHE A 77 13.25 12.44 -10.03
CA PHE A 77 12.15 12.18 -10.98
C PHE A 77 11.19 13.36 -11.09
N SER A 78 11.72 14.58 -11.15
CA SER A 78 10.95 15.83 -11.21
C SER A 78 9.99 15.94 -12.40
N ARG A 79 10.20 15.15 -13.46
CA ARG A 79 9.44 15.21 -14.72
C ARG A 79 8.25 14.26 -14.84
N ILE A 80 7.92 13.46 -13.82
CA ILE A 80 6.70 12.64 -13.83
C ILE A 80 5.64 13.29 -12.92
N ILE A 81 5.22 14.50 -13.29
CA ILE A 81 3.93 15.04 -12.87
C ILE A 81 3.04 15.00 -14.11
N PHE A 82 1.97 14.22 -14.01
CA PHE A 82 0.90 14.03 -14.98
C PHE A 82 0.70 15.23 -15.92
N GLY A 83 0.95 15.01 -17.21
CA GLY A 83 0.24 15.74 -18.26
C GLY A 83 -1.15 15.13 -18.42
N LEU A 84 -2.17 15.99 -18.26
CA LEU A 84 -3.57 15.87 -18.68
C LEU A 84 -4.36 14.63 -18.19
#